data_AF-I3W2Z8-F1
#
_entry.id   AF-I3W2Z8-F1
#
_cell.length_a   1.000
_cell.length_b   1.000
_cell.length_c   1.000
_cell.angle_alpha   90.00
_cell.angle_beta   90.00
_cell.angle_gamma   90.00
#
_symmetry.space_group_name_H-M   'P 1'
#
loop_
_entity.id
_entity.type
_entity.pdbx_description
1 polymer ?
#
loop_
_entity_poly.entity_id
_entity_poly.type
_entity_poly.pdbx_seq_one_letter_code
_entity_poly.pdbx_strand_id
1 'polypeptide(L)'
;MTGLWGAQDIVLERKIARWVWMEQRPVTATEIAGQFSVTLNTARHIIHNLMRRADGIRCRLETVPGINSAGHPGIVKYFSVQHLPESYQPLSKKSCR
;
A
#
# COMPACT_ATOMS: atom_id res chain seq x y z
N MET A 1 -0.72 -22.95 -12.43
CA MET A 1 -0.89 -21.96 -13.51
C MET A 1 -0.68 -20.56 -12.94
N THR A 2 0.51 -19.98 -13.05
CA THR A 2 0.83 -18.66 -12.46
C THR A 2 1.88 -17.95 -13.32
N GLY A 3 1.48 -17.49 -14.51
CA GLY A 3 2.43 -16.95 -15.50
C GLY A 3 2.26 -15.48 -15.88
N LEU A 4 1.09 -14.88 -15.63
CA LEU A 4 0.78 -13.51 -16.13
C LEU A 4 0.25 -12.55 -15.05
N TRP A 5 -0.14 -13.06 -13.87
CA TRP A 5 -0.69 -12.26 -12.78
C TRP A 5 0.39 -11.60 -11.89
N GLY A 6 1.59 -12.20 -11.81
CA GLY A 6 2.65 -11.69 -10.93
C GLY A 6 3.17 -10.29 -11.30
N ALA A 7 3.29 -9.97 -12.58
CA ALA A 7 3.84 -8.68 -13.02
C ALA A 7 2.87 -7.50 -12.78
N GLN A 8 1.57 -7.72 -13.02
CA GLN A 8 0.54 -6.69 -12.79
C GLN A 8 0.37 -6.42 -11.30
N ASP A 9 0.36 -7.47 -10.48
CA ASP A 9 0.29 -7.35 -9.02
C ASP A 9 1.51 -6.60 -8.48
N ILE A 10 2.72 -6.91 -8.96
CA ILE A 10 3.94 -6.18 -8.57
C ILE A 10 3.82 -4.68 -8.89
N VAL A 11 3.38 -4.32 -10.10
CA VAL A 11 3.23 -2.90 -10.48
C VAL A 11 2.22 -2.19 -9.59
N LEU A 12 1.09 -2.84 -9.30
CA LEU A 12 0.04 -2.28 -8.46
C LEU A 12 0.52 -2.11 -7.00
N GLU A 13 1.19 -3.12 -6.44
CA GLU A 13 1.82 -3.05 -5.11
C GLU A 13 2.78 -1.87 -5.02
N ARG A 14 3.64 -1.66 -6.01
CA ARG A 14 4.58 -0.52 -6.05
C ARG A 14 3.86 0.82 -6.09
N LYS A 15 2.81 0.95 -6.91
CA LYS A 15 2.00 2.17 -7.01
C LYS A 15 1.32 2.50 -5.69
N ILE A 16 0.75 1.49 -5.02
CA ILE A 16 0.12 1.65 -3.71
C ILE A 16 1.15 2.05 -2.66
N ALA A 17 2.28 1.36 -2.56
CA ALA A 17 3.33 1.71 -1.59
C ALA A 17 3.81 3.15 -1.75
N ARG A 18 4.01 3.59 -3.01
CA ARG A 18 4.37 4.97 -3.31
C ARG A 18 3.26 5.96 -2.91
N TRP A 19 2.01 5.67 -3.24
CA TRP A 19 0.89 6.55 -2.89
C TRP A 19 0.75 6.70 -1.37
N VAL A 20 0.76 5.59 -0.63
CA VAL A 20 0.70 5.61 0.83
C VAL A 20 1.86 6.40 1.45
N TRP A 21 3.07 6.27 0.89
CA TRP A 21 4.22 7.05 1.33
C TRP A 21 4.02 8.55 1.08
N MET A 22 3.51 8.94 -0.10
CA MET A 22 3.24 10.34 -0.44
C MET A 22 2.11 10.96 0.39
N GLU A 23 1.15 10.15 0.86
CA GLU A 23 0.03 10.60 1.67
C GLU A 23 0.47 11.16 3.04
N GLN A 24 1.68 10.78 3.51
CA GLN A 24 2.30 11.28 4.76
C GLN A 24 1.44 11.07 6.03
N ARG A 25 0.38 10.25 5.94
CA ARG A 25 -0.48 9.81 7.05
C ARG A 25 -0.82 8.32 6.89
N PRO A 26 -1.19 7.64 7.99
CA PRO A 26 -1.73 6.29 7.90
C PRO A 26 -3.08 6.25 7.17
N VAL A 27 -3.30 5.18 6.39
CA VAL A 27 -4.51 4.95 5.60
C VAL A 27 -5.11 3.57 5.89
N THR A 28 -6.40 3.42 5.68
CA THR A 28 -7.12 2.16 5.82
C THR A 28 -7.10 1.35 4.51
N ALA A 29 -7.37 0.05 4.61
CA ALA A 29 -7.56 -0.79 3.43
C ALA A 29 -8.76 -0.33 2.57
N THR A 30 -9.77 0.30 3.19
CA THR A 30 -10.92 0.87 2.47
C THR A 30 -10.51 2.08 1.62
N GLU A 31 -9.67 2.96 2.15
CA GLU A 31 -9.14 4.10 1.38
C GLU A 31 -8.30 3.63 0.18
N ILE A 32 -7.43 2.64 0.37
CA ILE A 32 -6.65 2.04 -0.73
C ILE A 32 -7.57 1.42 -1.78
N ALA A 33 -8.61 0.69 -1.35
CA ALA A 33 -9.57 0.07 -2.26
C ALA A 33 -10.30 1.12 -3.12
N GLY A 34 -10.75 2.21 -2.51
CA GLY A 34 -11.38 3.33 -3.22
C GLY A 34 -10.42 4.03 -4.18
N GLN A 35 -9.21 4.37 -3.71
CA GLN A 35 -8.21 5.10 -4.49
C GLN A 35 -7.78 4.35 -5.76
N PHE A 36 -7.64 3.02 -5.68
CA PHE A 36 -7.15 2.19 -6.78
C PHE A 36 -8.26 1.42 -7.50
N SER A 37 -9.53 1.64 -7.14
CA SER A 37 -10.68 0.91 -7.70
C SER A 37 -10.51 -0.61 -7.66
N VAL A 38 -10.01 -1.13 -6.52
CA VAL A 38 -9.82 -2.56 -6.27
C VAL A 38 -10.75 -3.02 -5.16
N THR A 39 -10.97 -4.34 -5.07
CA THR A 39 -11.76 -4.88 -3.95
C THR A 39 -11.06 -4.67 -2.62
N LEU A 40 -11.82 -4.56 -1.52
CA LEU A 40 -11.27 -4.50 -0.17
C LEU A 40 -10.38 -5.71 0.15
N ASN A 41 -10.73 -6.89 -0.38
CA ASN A 41 -9.92 -8.09 -0.22
C ASN A 41 -8.57 -7.98 -0.93
N THR A 42 -8.56 -7.44 -2.16
CA THR A 42 -7.34 -7.16 -2.92
C THR A 42 -6.46 -6.16 -2.18
N ALA A 43 -7.02 -5.06 -1.66
CA ALA A 43 -6.27 -4.08 -0.89
C ALA A 43 -5.60 -4.70 0.36
N ARG A 44 -6.33 -5.56 1.10
CA ARG A 44 -5.77 -6.30 2.26
C ARG A 44 -4.64 -7.23 1.84
N HIS A 45 -4.79 -7.94 0.73
CA HIS A 45 -3.77 -8.84 0.21
C HIS A 45 -2.50 -8.07 -0.16
N ILE A 46 -2.64 -6.91 -0.82
CA ILE A 46 -1.52 -6.04 -1.18
C ILE A 46 -0.81 -5.50 0.06
N ILE A 47 -1.54 -5.02 1.07
CA ILE A 47 -0.94 -4.59 2.35
C ILE A 47 -0.11 -5.72 2.95
N HIS A 48 -0.67 -6.92 3.01
CA HIS A 48 0.03 -8.09 3.54
C HIS A 48 1.31 -8.41 2.75
N ASN A 49 1.26 -8.34 1.42
CA ASN A 49 2.45 -8.57 0.57
C ASN A 49 3.51 -7.49 0.79
N LEU A 50 3.12 -6.21 0.85
CA LEU A 50 4.02 -5.09 1.12
C LEU A 50 4.70 -5.20 2.48
N MET A 51 4.00 -5.70 3.51
CA MET A 51 4.58 -5.96 4.83
C MET A 51 5.57 -7.13 4.83
N ARG A 52 5.45 -8.08 3.90
CA ARG A 52 6.32 -9.25 3.77
C ARG A 52 7.48 -9.06 2.80
N ARG A 53 7.50 -7.96 2.04
CA ARG A 53 8.56 -7.69 1.07
C ARG A 53 9.90 -7.46 1.78
N ALA A 54 10.96 -7.97 1.17
CA ALA A 54 12.34 -7.84 1.63
C ALA A 54 13.17 -6.88 0.75
N ASP A 55 12.52 -6.06 -0.06
CA ASP A 55 13.15 -5.13 -1.03
C ASP A 55 13.45 -3.74 -0.43
N GLY A 56 13.41 -3.64 0.89
CA GLY A 56 13.80 -2.43 1.64
C GLY A 56 12.65 -1.50 1.99
N ILE A 57 11.42 -1.73 1.52
CA ILE A 57 10.25 -0.96 1.97
C ILE A 57 10.05 -1.20 3.48
N ARG A 58 9.89 -0.13 4.27
CA ARG A 58 9.50 -0.24 5.68
C ARG A 58 8.06 0.19 5.85
N CYS A 59 7.22 -0.75 6.24
CA CYS A 59 5.79 -0.54 6.47
C CYS A 59 5.48 -0.61 7.98
N ARG A 60 4.44 0.10 8.40
CA ARG A 60 3.84 -0.05 9.73
C ARG A 60 2.35 -0.34 9.60
N LEU A 61 1.85 -1.22 10.45
CA LEU A 61 0.42 -1.48 10.58
C LEU A 61 0.02 -1.23 12.03
N GLU A 62 -0.75 -0.18 12.25
CA GLU A 62 -1.29 0.18 13.56
C GLU A 62 -2.72 -0.33 13.68
N THR A 63 -3.08 -0.74 14.90
CA THR A 63 -4.38 -1.35 15.19
C THR A 63 -4.99 -0.59 16.35
N VAL A 64 -6.13 0.06 16.13
CA VAL A 64 -6.78 0.91 17.13
C VAL A 64 -8.27 0.56 17.27
N PRO A 65 -8.88 0.72 18.45
CA PRO A 65 -10.32 0.67 18.61
C PRO A 65 -10.99 1.84 17.85
N GLY A 66 -12.10 1.58 17.16
CA GLY A 66 -12.84 2.60 16.41
C GLY A 66 -14.04 2.03 15.67
N ILE A 67 -14.59 2.80 14.72
CA ILE A 67 -15.64 2.31 13.81
C ILE A 67 -14.96 1.62 12.63
N ASN A 68 -15.21 0.32 12.46
CA ASN A 68 -14.61 -0.49 11.41
C ASN A 68 -15.25 -0.22 10.03
N SER A 69 -14.69 -0.84 8.99
CA SER A 69 -15.19 -0.72 7.62
C SER A 69 -16.65 -1.19 7.42
N ALA A 70 -17.23 -1.92 8.37
CA ALA A 70 -18.62 -2.36 8.36
C ALA A 70 -19.56 -1.40 9.11
N GLY A 71 -19.06 -0.27 9.64
CA GLY A 71 -19.86 0.71 10.37
C GLY A 71 -20.12 0.35 11.84
N HIS A 72 -19.42 -0.64 12.38
CA HIS A 72 -19.59 -1.10 13.76
C HIS A 72 -18.37 -0.77 14.63
N PRO A 73 -18.55 -0.57 15.95
CA PRO A 73 -17.44 -0.55 16.90
C PRO A 73 -16.60 -1.81 16.78
N GLY A 74 -15.28 -1.65 16.70
CA GLY A 74 -14.35 -2.75 16.53
C GLY A 74 -12.92 -2.27 16.33
N ILE A 75 -12.14 -3.10 15.67
CA ILE A 75 -10.72 -2.84 15.41
C ILE A 75 -10.56 -2.22 14.02
N VAL A 76 -9.86 -1.09 13.94
CA VAL A 76 -9.46 -0.42 12.70
C VAL A 76 -7.96 -0.61 12.49
N LYS A 77 -7.57 -0.95 11.27
CA LYS A 77 -6.17 -1.14 10.88
C LYS A 77 -5.73 0.00 9.98
N TYR A 78 -4.70 0.72 10.42
CA TYR A 78 -4.08 1.83 9.71
C TYR A 78 -2.70 1.41 9.20
N PHE A 79 -2.54 1.46 7.89
CA PHE A 79 -1.32 1.12 7.18
C PHE A 79 -0.55 2.38 6.80
N SER A 80 0.77 2.38 7.00
CA SER A 80 1.66 3.44 6.55
C SER A 80 2.96 2.87 5.99
N VAL A 81 3.57 3.62 5.09
CA VAL A 81 4.91 3.34 4.55
C VAL A 81 5.85 4.38 5.14
N GLN A 82 6.78 3.93 5.98
CA GLN A 82 7.75 4.79 6.68
C GLN A 82 8.97 5.09 5.81
N HIS A 83 9.41 4.12 5.01
CA HIS A 83 10.53 4.25 4.12
C HIS A 83 10.23 3.59 2.78
N LEU A 84 10.48 4.34 1.71
CA LEU A 84 10.32 3.92 0.33
C LEU A 84 11.69 3.97 -0.38
N PRO A 85 12.22 2.84 -0.89
CA PRO A 85 13.51 2.80 -1.57
C PRO A 85 13.54 3.71 -2.81
N GLU A 86 14.72 4.22 -3.18
CA GLU A 86 14.87 5.10 -4.35
C GLU A 86 14.36 4.48 -5.66
N SER A 87 14.44 3.16 -5.81
CA SER A 87 13.92 2.42 -6.98
C SER A 87 12.39 2.50 -7.14
N TYR A 88 11.67 2.90 -6.10
CA TYR A 88 10.23 3.14 -6.10
C TYR A 88 9.86 4.60 -6.32
N GLN A 89 10.83 5.50 -6.12
CA GLN A 89 10.66 6.91 -6.33
C GLN A 89 10.60 7.16 -7.84
N PRO A 90 9.84 8.17 -8.30
CA PRO A 90 9.91 8.56 -9.70
C PRO A 90 11.38 8.85 -10.02
N LEU A 91 11.92 8.23 -11.07
CA LEU A 91 13.22 8.61 -11.62
C LEU A 91 13.16 10.13 -11.78
N SER A 92 13.89 10.85 -10.93
CA SER A 92 14.10 12.27 -11.14
C SER A 92 14.68 12.35 -12.54
N LYS A 93 13.91 12.90 -13.48
CA LYS A 93 14.45 13.21 -14.80
C LYS A 93 15.60 14.14 -14.48
N LYS A 94 16.83 13.63 -14.54
CA LYS A 94 18.01 14.49 -14.59
C LYS A 94 17.73 15.38 -15.78
N SER A 95 17.41 16.63 -15.48
CA SER A 95 17.35 17.68 -16.47
C SER A 95 18.74 17.71 -17.09
N CYS A 96 18.89 17.13 -18.29
CA CYS A 96 20.02 17.45 -19.13
C CYS A 96 19.92 18.94 -19.41
N ARG A 97 20.75 19.73 -18.73
CA ARG A 97 21.07 21.09 -19.15
C ARG A 97 22.57 21.29 -18.97
#